data_AF-A0A098QW43-F1
#
_entry.id   AF-A0A098QW43-F1
#
_cell.length_a   1.000
_cell.length_b   1.000
_cell.length_c   1.000
_cell.angle_alpha   90.00
_cell.angle_beta   90.00
_cell.angle_gamma   90.00
#
_symmetry.space_group_name_H-M   'P 1'
#
loop_
_entity.id
_entity.type
_entity.pdbx_description
1 polymer ?
#
loop_
_entity_poly.entity_id
_entity_poly.type
_entity_poly.pdbx_seq_one_letter_code
_entity_poly.pdbx_strand_id
1 'polypeptide(L)'
;MRKSMIALFIVAAALLLFVGCGQEEAVTYRAEYSALDSHGWKPYVEVAVTEGGKITEVDFDYVNKAGARKSEDDGYNQRMLQITGTTNPEQFTVALEKALVEKQSAPVDVIAGATHSTENFNALAQAALAKAKAGDTTTAVLPMNDTYVVETEPDSRGYIAHLEVTYRNDKIAEVAYDEVKKAEDGTINYRKSEDAAYAERWGQNPAEVYKAYADALVANQSVSEADVITGATGAYNNFAGLVQKVREMR
;
A
#
# COMPACT_ATOMS: atom_id res chain seq x y z
N MET A 1 17.59 -50.72 -78.57
CA MET A 1 17.21 -49.32 -78.25
C MET A 1 16.98 -49.22 -76.76
N ARG A 2 17.74 -48.35 -76.06
CA ARG A 2 17.36 -47.57 -74.84
C ARG A 2 16.93 -48.39 -73.58
N LYS A 3 17.47 -48.25 -72.37
CA LYS A 3 18.02 -47.11 -71.59
C LYS A 3 18.61 -47.72 -70.29
N SER A 4 19.85 -47.41 -69.90
CA SER A 4 20.26 -46.38 -68.91
C SER A 4 20.26 -46.82 -67.44
N MET A 5 21.41 -46.57 -66.81
CA MET A 5 21.76 -46.55 -65.37
C MET A 5 20.76 -45.78 -64.50
N ILE A 6 20.78 -46.03 -63.16
CA ILE A 6 20.63 -45.07 -62.02
C ILE A 6 20.79 -45.94 -60.74
N ALA A 7 21.93 -45.90 -60.04
CA ALA A 7 22.41 -44.91 -59.06
C ALA A 7 21.85 -45.13 -57.63
N LEU A 8 22.80 -45.43 -56.75
CA LEU A 8 22.77 -45.64 -55.30
C LEU A 8 22.32 -44.38 -54.56
N PHE A 9 21.36 -44.48 -53.64
CA PHE A 9 21.04 -43.45 -52.65
C PHE A 9 21.04 -44.04 -51.24
N ILE A 10 22.09 -43.73 -50.50
CA ILE A 10 22.22 -43.95 -49.05
C ILE A 10 21.43 -42.83 -48.36
N VAL A 11 20.34 -43.18 -47.68
CA VAL A 11 19.65 -42.23 -46.78
C VAL A 11 20.23 -42.41 -45.38
N ALA A 12 21.15 -41.53 -45.02
CA ALA A 12 21.59 -41.34 -43.65
C ALA A 12 20.48 -40.62 -42.88
N ALA A 13 19.78 -41.34 -42.00
CA ALA A 13 18.87 -40.76 -41.03
C ALA A 13 19.70 -40.08 -39.92
N ALA A 14 19.99 -38.79 -40.10
CA ALA A 14 20.51 -37.95 -39.04
C ALA A 14 19.39 -37.75 -38.00
N LEU A 15 19.51 -38.40 -36.84
CA LEU A 15 18.78 -38.02 -35.63
C LEU A 15 19.27 -36.62 -35.22
N LEU A 16 18.50 -35.60 -35.59
CA LEU A 16 18.60 -34.26 -35.03
C LEU A 16 18.12 -34.33 -33.58
N LEU A 17 19.07 -34.44 -32.65
CA LEU A 17 18.84 -34.09 -31.25
C LEU A 17 18.56 -32.58 -31.23
N PHE A 18 17.28 -32.22 -31.17
CA PHE A 18 16.88 -30.89 -30.77
C PHE A 18 17.37 -30.70 -29.32
N VAL A 19 18.53 -30.07 -29.16
CA VAL A 19 18.85 -29.30 -27.96
C VAL A 19 17.94 -28.08 -28.04
N GLY A 20 16.66 -28.28 -27.75
CA GLY A 20 15.80 -27.19 -27.33
C GLY A 20 16.43 -26.69 -26.04
N CYS A 21 17.01 -25.49 -26.09
CA CYS A 21 17.28 -24.73 -24.88
C CYS A 21 15.89 -24.50 -24.25
N GLY A 22 15.48 -25.43 -23.38
CA GLY A 22 14.22 -25.38 -22.69
C GLY A 22 14.27 -24.15 -21.81
N GLN A 23 13.68 -23.07 -22.29
CA GLN A 23 13.31 -21.97 -21.42
C GLN A 23 12.25 -22.56 -20.49
N GLU A 24 12.65 -22.95 -19.28
CA GLU A 24 11.72 -23.45 -18.27
C GLU A 24 10.57 -22.44 -18.16
N GLU A 25 9.34 -22.92 -18.31
CA GLU A 25 8.18 -22.06 -18.15
C GLU A 25 8.14 -21.57 -16.70
N ALA A 26 8.06 -20.25 -16.52
CA ALA A 26 7.95 -19.61 -15.23
C ALA A 26 6.48 -19.37 -14.89
N VAL A 27 6.13 -19.58 -13.62
CA VAL A 27 4.81 -19.25 -13.06
C VAL A 27 4.94 -17.96 -12.27
N THR A 28 4.03 -17.02 -12.49
CA THR A 28 3.98 -15.75 -11.76
C THR A 28 3.18 -15.88 -10.48
N TYR A 29 3.78 -15.46 -9.37
CA TYR A 29 3.14 -15.39 -8.05
C TYR A 29 3.01 -13.93 -7.62
N ARG A 30 1.81 -13.53 -7.20
CA ARG A 30 1.49 -12.15 -6.87
C ARG A 30 1.27 -11.98 -5.37
N ALA A 31 1.76 -10.86 -4.82
CA ALA A 31 1.36 -10.37 -3.52
C ALA A 31 1.01 -8.89 -3.59
N GLU A 32 0.01 -8.45 -2.83
CA GLU A 32 -0.35 -7.04 -2.70
C GLU A 32 -0.86 -6.71 -1.30
N TYR A 33 -0.91 -5.42 -0.97
CA TYR A 33 -1.60 -5.00 0.25
C TYR A 33 -3.11 -4.90 0.04
N SER A 34 -3.86 -4.99 1.14
CA SER A 34 -5.32 -5.00 1.17
C SER A 34 -5.99 -3.67 0.78
N ALA A 35 -5.29 -2.55 0.92
CA ALA A 35 -5.82 -1.20 0.72
C ALA A 35 -4.75 -0.22 0.22
N LEU A 36 -5.20 0.93 -0.28
CA LEU A 36 -4.32 2.08 -0.55
C LEU A 36 -3.72 2.60 0.76
N ASP A 37 -2.46 3.02 0.75
CA ASP A 37 -1.83 3.74 1.85
C ASP A 37 -2.46 5.14 2.04
N SER A 38 -2.06 5.84 3.09
CA SER A 38 -2.48 7.21 3.43
C SER A 38 -2.16 8.24 2.33
N HIS A 39 -1.27 7.90 1.39
CA HIS A 39 -0.89 8.71 0.24
C HIS A 39 -1.64 8.33 -1.05
N GLY A 40 -2.56 7.36 -0.97
CA GLY A 40 -3.39 6.91 -2.08
C GLY A 40 -2.71 5.89 -3.00
N TRP A 41 -1.77 5.09 -2.50
CA TRP A 41 -0.99 4.13 -3.27
C TRP A 41 -1.03 2.73 -2.67
N LYS A 42 -1.26 1.70 -3.50
CA LYS A 42 -1.32 0.29 -3.09
C LYS A 42 -0.12 -0.47 -3.66
N PRO A 43 0.84 -0.92 -2.84
CA PRO A 43 1.98 -1.68 -3.30
C PRO A 43 1.58 -3.10 -3.72
N TYR A 44 2.23 -3.61 -4.76
CA TYR A 44 2.15 -5.00 -5.22
C TYR A 44 3.50 -5.49 -5.71
N VAL A 45 3.70 -6.81 -5.69
CA VAL A 45 4.81 -7.48 -6.38
C VAL A 45 4.29 -8.68 -7.17
N GLU A 46 4.86 -8.91 -8.34
CA GLU A 46 4.74 -10.13 -9.11
C GLU A 46 6.13 -10.75 -9.28
N VAL A 47 6.25 -12.05 -9.02
CA VAL A 47 7.51 -12.78 -9.08
C VAL A 47 7.34 -13.98 -9.99
N ALA A 48 8.05 -14.00 -11.12
CA ALA A 48 8.09 -15.16 -12.02
C ALA A 48 9.14 -16.17 -11.53
N VAL A 49 8.72 -17.41 -11.31
CA VAL A 49 9.55 -18.49 -10.77
C VAL A 49 9.46 -19.72 -11.66
N THR A 50 10.60 -20.26 -12.09
CA THR A 50 10.65 -21.51 -12.87
C THR A 50 10.30 -22.73 -12.02
N GLU A 51 10.02 -23.88 -12.65
CA GLU A 51 9.82 -25.16 -11.95
C GLU A 51 11.00 -25.51 -11.02
N GLY A 52 12.23 -25.17 -11.42
CA GLY A 52 13.44 -25.32 -10.61
C GLY A 52 13.55 -24.35 -9.41
N GLY A 53 12.56 -23.48 -9.19
CA GLY A 53 12.54 -22.52 -8.09
C GLY A 53 13.36 -21.26 -8.33
N LYS A 54 13.79 -21.00 -9.57
CA LYS A 54 14.60 -19.82 -9.92
C LYS A 54 13.71 -18.63 -10.23
N ILE A 55 13.96 -17.49 -9.58
CA ILE A 55 13.33 -16.20 -9.91
C ILE A 55 13.91 -15.71 -11.24
N THR A 56 13.05 -15.41 -12.20
CA THR A 56 13.44 -14.91 -13.53
C THR A 56 13.11 -13.45 -13.74
N GLU A 57 12.01 -12.98 -13.15
CA GLU A 57 11.48 -11.64 -13.32
C GLU A 57 10.74 -11.22 -12.05
N VAL A 58 10.78 -9.93 -11.76
CA VAL A 58 10.08 -9.29 -10.64
C VAL A 58 9.50 -8.00 -11.18
N ASP A 59 8.20 -7.77 -10.97
CA ASP A 59 7.54 -6.48 -11.20
C ASP A 59 7.05 -5.95 -9.85
N PHE A 60 7.56 -4.80 -9.42
CA PHE A 60 7.19 -4.16 -8.16
C PHE A 60 6.80 -2.71 -8.39
N ASP A 61 5.58 -2.36 -7.98
CA ASP A 61 5.14 -0.98 -8.01
C ASP A 61 4.06 -0.72 -6.98
N TYR A 62 3.55 0.51 -7.03
CA TYR A 62 2.37 0.94 -6.34
C TYR A 62 1.36 1.42 -7.37
N VAL A 63 0.09 1.07 -7.19
CA VAL A 63 -1.00 1.56 -8.04
C VAL A 63 -1.93 2.46 -7.24
N ASN A 64 -2.37 3.55 -7.85
CA ASN A 64 -3.40 4.41 -7.24
C ASN A 64 -4.82 3.88 -7.53
N LYS A 65 -5.84 4.59 -7.05
CA LYS A 65 -7.26 4.25 -7.27
C LYS A 65 -7.66 4.15 -8.75
N ALA A 66 -6.97 4.87 -9.64
CA ALA A 66 -7.19 4.83 -11.09
C ALA A 66 -6.39 3.73 -11.80
N GLY A 67 -5.55 2.97 -11.07
CA GLY A 67 -4.68 1.94 -11.62
C GLY A 67 -3.39 2.45 -12.24
N ALA A 68 -3.06 3.75 -12.12
CA ALA A 68 -1.79 4.29 -12.60
C ALA A 68 -0.64 3.89 -11.66
N ARG A 69 0.55 3.62 -12.24
CA ARG A 69 1.76 3.23 -11.51
C ARG A 69 2.44 4.45 -10.88
N LYS A 70 3.02 4.28 -9.70
CA LYS A 70 3.69 5.35 -8.95
C LYS A 70 5.06 5.69 -9.53
N SER A 71 5.75 4.69 -10.08
CA SER A 71 6.98 4.87 -10.84
C SER A 71 6.80 5.76 -12.07
N GLU A 72 5.60 5.83 -12.63
CA GLU A 72 5.24 6.61 -13.82
C GLU A 72 4.67 8.01 -13.48
N ASP A 73 4.49 8.34 -12.19
CA ASP A 73 4.02 9.66 -11.77
C ASP A 73 5.19 10.66 -11.65
N ASP A 74 5.43 11.42 -12.72
CA ASP A 74 6.48 12.45 -12.79
C ASP A 74 6.41 13.44 -11.61
N GLY A 75 5.21 13.83 -11.20
CA GLY A 75 5.00 14.77 -10.10
C GLY A 75 5.42 14.17 -8.77
N TYR A 76 5.08 12.90 -8.52
CA TYR A 76 5.51 12.18 -7.33
C TYR A 76 7.02 11.96 -7.35
N ASN A 77 7.58 11.54 -8.47
CA ASN A 77 9.02 11.32 -8.65
C ASN A 77 9.82 12.59 -8.30
N GLN A 78 9.41 13.75 -8.81
CA GLN A 78 10.06 15.03 -8.51
C GLN A 78 9.94 15.41 -7.04
N ARG A 79 8.74 15.32 -6.44
CA ARG A 79 8.52 15.66 -5.03
C ARG A 79 9.34 14.77 -4.09
N MET A 80 9.34 13.46 -4.33
CA MET A 80 10.09 12.52 -3.48
C MET A 80 11.60 12.76 -3.59
N LEU A 81 12.12 13.02 -4.79
CA LEU A 81 13.54 13.30 -4.95
C LEU A 81 13.97 14.60 -4.24
N GLN A 82 13.12 15.63 -4.25
CA GLN A 82 13.37 16.88 -3.51
C GLN A 82 13.42 16.67 -2.00
N ILE A 83 12.55 15.81 -1.46
CA ILE A 83 12.45 15.55 -0.01
C ILE A 83 13.58 14.62 0.45
N THR A 84 13.85 13.55 -0.29
CA THR A 84 14.80 12.50 0.12
C THR A 84 16.24 12.79 -0.30
N GLY A 85 16.42 13.51 -1.41
CA GLY A 85 17.73 13.82 -2.00
C GLY A 85 18.45 12.64 -2.65
N THR A 86 17.89 11.42 -2.63
CA THR A 86 18.62 10.20 -3.03
C THR A 86 17.93 9.35 -4.08
N THR A 87 16.59 9.20 -4.01
CA THR A 87 15.86 8.30 -4.90
C THR A 87 14.40 8.71 -5.08
N ASN A 88 13.72 8.05 -6.02
CA ASN A 88 12.30 8.24 -6.33
C ASN A 88 11.68 6.88 -6.73
N PRO A 89 10.33 6.80 -6.89
CA PRO A 89 9.65 5.57 -7.31
C PRO A 89 10.19 4.94 -8.59
N GLU A 90 10.47 5.72 -9.63
CA GLU A 90 11.06 5.21 -10.88
C GLU A 90 12.39 4.47 -10.66
N GLN A 91 13.20 4.95 -9.72
CA GLN A 91 14.54 4.40 -9.46
C GLN A 91 14.53 3.24 -8.47
N PHE A 92 13.82 3.37 -7.33
CA PHE A 92 13.89 2.34 -6.30
C PHE A 92 13.17 1.05 -6.71
N THR A 93 12.11 1.13 -7.52
CA THR A 93 11.35 -0.05 -7.98
C THR A 93 12.24 -0.98 -8.79
N VAL A 94 12.86 -0.45 -9.85
CA VAL A 94 13.83 -1.15 -10.70
C VAL A 94 15.01 -1.71 -9.89
N ALA A 95 15.52 -0.96 -8.91
CA ALA A 95 16.63 -1.41 -8.08
C ALA A 95 16.26 -2.59 -7.17
N LEU A 96 15.06 -2.60 -6.59
CA LEU A 96 14.57 -3.68 -5.73
C LEU A 96 14.26 -4.95 -6.54
N GLU A 97 13.63 -4.80 -7.70
CA GLU A 97 13.36 -5.90 -8.64
C GLU A 97 14.66 -6.63 -9.01
N LYS A 98 15.65 -5.87 -9.48
CA LYS A 98 16.98 -6.39 -9.81
C LYS A 98 17.64 -7.07 -8.61
N ALA A 99 17.60 -6.45 -7.44
CA ALA A 99 18.19 -7.01 -6.23
C ALA A 99 17.58 -8.36 -5.86
N LEU A 100 16.27 -8.56 -6.02
CA LEU A 100 15.61 -9.83 -5.73
C LEU A 100 15.94 -10.90 -6.78
N VAL A 101 16.01 -10.54 -8.06
CA VAL A 101 16.48 -11.45 -9.13
C VAL A 101 17.93 -11.89 -8.88
N GLU A 102 18.82 -10.99 -8.46
CA GLU A 102 20.22 -11.34 -8.18
C GLU A 102 20.37 -12.18 -6.90
N LYS A 103 19.64 -11.83 -5.84
CA LYS A 103 19.72 -12.49 -4.53
C LYS A 103 18.93 -13.80 -4.46
N GLN A 104 17.98 -14.01 -5.37
CA GLN A 104 17.06 -15.17 -5.42
C GLN A 104 16.26 -15.40 -4.12
N SER A 105 16.21 -14.41 -3.24
CA SER A 105 15.58 -14.50 -1.93
C SER A 105 15.35 -13.11 -1.34
N ALA A 106 14.28 -12.98 -0.56
CA ALA A 106 14.03 -11.83 0.30
C ALA A 106 14.47 -12.12 1.74
N PRO A 107 14.85 -11.12 2.55
CA PRO A 107 14.82 -9.68 2.23
C PRO A 107 16.02 -9.22 1.38
N VAL A 108 15.84 -8.19 0.56
CA VAL A 108 16.92 -7.40 -0.06
C VAL A 108 17.31 -6.22 0.83
N ASP A 109 18.45 -5.61 0.52
CA ASP A 109 19.01 -4.52 1.32
C ASP A 109 18.23 -3.22 1.13
N VAL A 110 18.17 -2.41 2.19
CA VAL A 110 17.44 -1.13 2.20
C VAL A 110 18.06 -0.12 1.25
N ILE A 111 17.23 0.54 0.44
CA ILE A 111 17.63 1.69 -0.39
C ILE A 111 17.47 2.98 0.40
N ALA A 112 18.55 3.76 0.52
CA ALA A 112 18.53 5.05 1.20
C ALA A 112 17.51 6.01 0.55
N GLY A 113 16.63 6.59 1.38
CA GLY A 113 15.51 7.43 0.93
C GLY A 113 14.24 6.66 0.53
N ALA A 114 14.31 5.32 0.48
CA ALA A 114 13.16 4.45 0.17
C ALA A 114 13.01 3.31 1.19
N THR A 115 13.31 3.58 2.48
CA THR A 115 13.24 2.59 3.56
C THR A 115 11.88 1.92 3.64
N HIS A 116 10.79 2.70 3.78
CA HIS A 116 9.43 2.15 3.84
C HIS A 116 9.06 1.39 2.56
N SER A 117 9.48 1.87 1.38
CA SER A 117 9.23 1.15 0.13
C SER A 117 9.95 -0.19 0.08
N THR A 118 11.16 -0.26 0.64
CA THR A 118 11.95 -1.50 0.72
C THR A 118 11.33 -2.48 1.72
N GLU A 119 10.80 -2.00 2.84
CA GLU A 119 10.09 -2.82 3.82
C GLU A 119 8.82 -3.44 3.20
N ASN A 120 8.01 -2.64 2.50
CA ASN A 120 6.84 -3.12 1.76
C ASN A 120 7.22 -4.16 0.71
N PHE A 121 8.25 -3.89 -0.10
CA PHE A 121 8.75 -4.82 -1.10
C PHE A 121 9.16 -6.15 -0.46
N ASN A 122 9.95 -6.12 0.61
CA ASN A 122 10.43 -7.32 1.29
C ASN A 122 9.28 -8.16 1.86
N ALA A 123 8.27 -7.53 2.47
CA ALA A 123 7.10 -8.23 2.99
C ALA A 123 6.29 -8.90 1.87
N LEU A 124 6.02 -8.19 0.78
CA LEU A 124 5.30 -8.71 -0.38
C LEU A 124 6.08 -9.82 -1.09
N ALA A 125 7.38 -9.63 -1.32
CA ALA A 125 8.23 -10.62 -1.97
C ALA A 125 8.31 -11.91 -1.14
N GLN A 126 8.42 -11.80 0.19
CA GLN A 126 8.37 -12.98 1.07
C GLN A 126 7.04 -13.74 0.93
N ALA A 127 5.92 -13.03 0.87
CA ALA A 127 4.61 -13.64 0.68
C ALA A 127 4.45 -14.30 -0.69
N ALA A 128 4.87 -13.64 -1.77
CA ALA A 128 4.85 -14.19 -3.13
C ALA A 128 5.75 -15.44 -3.25
N LEU A 129 6.95 -15.42 -2.64
CA LEU A 129 7.84 -16.58 -2.62
C LEU A 129 7.32 -17.73 -1.75
N ALA A 130 6.57 -17.44 -0.68
CA ALA A 130 5.90 -18.47 0.09
C ALA A 130 4.79 -19.16 -0.73
N LYS A 131 4.02 -18.39 -1.50
CA LYS A 131 3.05 -18.90 -2.48
C LYS A 131 3.72 -19.76 -3.55
N ALA A 132 4.87 -19.29 -4.08
CA ALA A 132 5.67 -20.05 -5.04
C ALA A 132 6.12 -21.41 -4.51
N LYS A 133 6.64 -21.46 -3.27
CA LYS A 133 7.05 -22.72 -2.62
C LYS A 133 5.88 -23.68 -2.39
N ALA A 134 4.67 -23.15 -2.20
CA ALA A 134 3.46 -23.93 -2.02
C ALA A 134 2.79 -24.35 -3.34
N GLY A 135 3.23 -23.80 -4.48
CA GLY A 135 2.54 -23.96 -5.77
C GLY A 135 1.15 -23.31 -5.79
N ASP A 136 0.90 -22.34 -4.92
CA ASP A 136 -0.38 -21.65 -4.78
C ASP A 136 -0.36 -20.36 -5.61
N THR A 137 -1.05 -20.36 -6.75
CA THR A 137 -1.10 -19.22 -7.67
C THR A 137 -2.11 -18.15 -7.27
N THR A 138 -2.78 -18.29 -6.13
CA THR A 138 -3.64 -17.22 -5.62
C THR A 138 -2.83 -16.04 -5.09
N THR A 139 -3.33 -14.82 -5.28
CA THR A 139 -2.69 -13.60 -4.76
C THR A 139 -2.57 -13.65 -3.24
N ALA A 140 -1.38 -13.46 -2.70
CA ALA A 140 -1.19 -13.19 -1.29
C ALA A 140 -1.63 -11.75 -0.96
N VAL A 141 -2.45 -11.57 0.07
CA VAL A 141 -2.92 -10.26 0.49
C VAL A 141 -2.40 -9.97 1.89
N LEU A 142 -1.65 -8.89 2.05
CA LEU A 142 -1.11 -8.42 3.32
C LEU A 142 -1.95 -7.25 3.84
N PRO A 143 -2.16 -7.12 5.16
CA PRO A 143 -2.92 -6.00 5.70
C PRO A 143 -2.16 -4.68 5.55
N MET A 144 -2.85 -3.63 5.08
CA MET A 144 -2.29 -2.28 5.05
C MET A 144 -2.31 -1.66 6.45
N ASN A 145 -1.12 -1.50 7.02
CA ASN A 145 -0.88 -0.89 8.31
C ASN A 145 -0.43 0.55 8.12
N ASP A 146 -1.36 1.50 8.25
CA ASP A 146 -1.07 2.93 8.07
C ASP A 146 -2.02 3.79 8.91
N THR A 147 -1.70 5.07 9.03
CA THR A 147 -2.50 6.08 9.73
C THR A 147 -3.05 7.08 8.73
N TYR A 148 -4.38 7.18 8.65
CA TYR A 148 -5.09 8.08 7.74
C TYR A 148 -5.47 9.33 8.51
N VAL A 149 -5.01 10.48 8.00
CA VAL A 149 -5.30 11.78 8.59
C VAL A 149 -6.25 12.52 7.67
N VAL A 150 -7.43 12.90 8.19
CA VAL A 150 -8.44 13.64 7.44
C VAL A 150 -8.97 14.81 8.25
N GLU A 151 -9.30 15.87 7.53
CA GLU A 151 -9.80 17.11 8.12
C GLU A 151 -11.02 17.63 7.36
N THR A 152 -11.83 18.45 8.05
CA THR A 152 -12.83 19.32 7.43
C THR A 152 -12.20 20.64 6.97
N GLU A 153 -12.92 21.40 6.14
CA GLU A 153 -12.64 22.82 6.01
C GLU A 153 -12.89 23.55 7.34
N PRO A 154 -12.22 24.69 7.59
CA PRO A 154 -12.50 25.51 8.77
C PRO A 154 -13.95 26.02 8.77
N ASP A 155 -14.63 25.93 9.91
CA ASP A 155 -15.94 26.54 10.10
C ASP A 155 -15.86 28.09 10.17
N SER A 156 -17.01 28.75 10.33
CA SER A 156 -17.08 30.22 10.42
C SER A 156 -16.33 30.82 11.64
N ARG A 157 -15.90 29.98 12.58
CA ARG A 157 -15.12 30.34 13.77
C ARG A 157 -13.67 29.83 13.69
N GLY A 158 -13.28 29.26 12.56
CA GLY A 158 -11.95 28.72 12.27
C GLY A 158 -11.67 27.35 12.89
N TYR A 159 -12.68 26.62 13.37
CA TYR A 159 -12.51 25.26 13.87
C TYR A 159 -12.44 24.26 12.72
N ILE A 160 -11.52 23.32 12.83
CA ILE A 160 -11.28 22.22 11.90
C ILE A 160 -11.49 20.94 12.70
N ALA A 161 -12.41 20.07 12.25
CA ALA A 161 -12.45 18.71 12.78
C ALA A 161 -11.27 17.93 12.18
N HIS A 162 -10.46 17.33 13.04
CA HIS A 162 -9.25 16.62 12.69
C HIS A 162 -9.34 15.18 13.23
N LEU A 163 -9.17 14.21 12.34
CA LEU A 163 -9.28 12.79 12.66
C LEU A 163 -8.05 12.04 12.14
N GLU A 164 -7.43 11.27 13.01
CA GLU A 164 -6.43 10.26 12.67
C GLU A 164 -6.98 8.87 12.96
N VAL A 165 -6.89 7.96 11.99
CA VAL A 165 -7.31 6.56 12.14
C VAL A 165 -6.16 5.64 11.77
N THR A 166 -5.64 4.92 12.75
CA THR A 166 -4.55 3.95 12.57
C THR A 166 -5.13 2.57 12.37
N TYR A 167 -4.76 1.93 11.25
CA TYR A 167 -5.10 0.53 10.99
C TYR A 167 -3.92 -0.38 11.30
N ARG A 168 -4.21 -1.53 11.91
CA ARG A 168 -3.29 -2.65 12.10
C ARG A 168 -4.01 -3.94 11.78
N ASN A 169 -3.43 -4.77 10.92
CA ASN A 169 -4.01 -6.05 10.51
C ASN A 169 -5.46 -5.89 9.99
N ASP A 170 -5.68 -4.89 9.13
CA ASP A 170 -6.99 -4.52 8.56
C ASP A 170 -8.09 -4.13 9.56
N LYS A 171 -7.70 -3.83 10.81
CA LYS A 171 -8.60 -3.34 11.85
C LYS A 171 -8.18 -1.96 12.32
N ILE A 172 -9.17 -1.14 12.68
CA ILE A 172 -8.95 0.13 13.37
C ILE A 172 -8.35 -0.21 14.74
N ALA A 173 -7.11 0.23 14.94
CA ALA A 173 -6.33 -0.02 16.16
C ALA A 173 -6.32 1.20 17.07
N GLU A 174 -6.21 2.40 16.50
CA GLU A 174 -6.16 3.65 17.25
C GLU A 174 -6.94 4.73 16.49
N VAL A 175 -7.56 5.63 17.24
CA VAL A 175 -8.32 6.77 16.72
C VAL A 175 -7.97 7.98 17.57
N ALA A 176 -7.59 9.08 16.93
CA ALA A 176 -7.44 10.38 17.58
C ALA A 176 -8.38 11.38 16.89
N TYR A 177 -9.26 12.01 17.66
CA TYR A 177 -10.21 12.99 17.14
C TYR A 177 -10.19 14.25 17.99
N ASP A 178 -10.19 15.42 17.34
CA ASP A 178 -10.31 16.71 18.00
C ASP A 178 -10.91 17.76 17.05
N GLU A 179 -11.42 18.85 17.62
CA GLU A 179 -11.75 20.05 16.87
C GLU A 179 -10.70 21.12 17.18
N VAL A 180 -9.84 21.37 16.20
CA VAL A 180 -8.61 22.16 16.35
C VAL A 180 -8.73 23.50 15.66
N LYS A 181 -7.77 24.40 15.92
CA LYS A 181 -7.45 25.51 15.02
C LYS A 181 -5.99 25.42 14.61
N LYS A 182 -5.69 26.00 13.46
CA LYS A 182 -4.34 26.05 12.91
C LYS A 182 -3.85 27.49 12.78
N ALA A 183 -2.56 27.68 12.94
CA ALA A 183 -1.85 28.89 12.56
C ALA A 183 -1.72 28.99 11.03
N GLU A 184 -1.23 30.12 10.52
CA GLU A 184 -1.03 30.34 9.09
C GLU A 184 -0.06 29.33 8.45
N ASP A 185 0.89 28.80 9.21
CA ASP A 185 1.84 27.76 8.78
C ASP A 185 1.27 26.33 8.80
N GLY A 186 -0.01 26.18 9.19
CA GLY A 186 -0.69 24.89 9.29
C GLY A 186 -0.52 24.17 10.63
N THR A 187 0.29 24.70 11.55
CA THR A 187 0.51 24.08 12.87
C THR A 187 -0.76 24.18 13.71
N ILE A 188 -1.15 23.08 14.35
CA ILE A 188 -2.24 23.09 15.34
C ILE A 188 -1.82 23.96 16.52
N ASN A 189 -2.52 25.06 16.76
CA ASN A 189 -2.24 26.03 17.83
C ASN A 189 -3.35 26.11 18.88
N TYR A 190 -4.43 25.35 18.69
CA TYR A 190 -5.54 25.24 19.62
C TYR A 190 -6.20 23.87 19.49
N ARG A 191 -6.56 23.28 20.62
CA ARG A 191 -7.33 22.02 20.73
C ARG A 191 -8.53 22.25 21.62
N LYS A 192 -9.74 21.95 21.11
CA LYS A 192 -10.97 22.14 21.90
C LYS A 192 -11.02 21.16 23.07
N SER A 193 -10.42 19.98 22.92
CA SER A 193 -10.23 19.01 23.99
C SER A 193 -9.40 19.55 25.18
N GLU A 194 -8.54 20.56 24.96
CA GLU A 194 -7.64 21.12 25.97
C GLU A 194 -8.16 22.44 26.59
N ASP A 195 -9.26 23.00 26.09
CA ASP A 195 -9.82 24.27 26.56
C ASP A 195 -10.80 24.07 27.73
N ALA A 196 -10.26 24.18 28.95
CA ALA A 196 -11.05 24.07 30.19
C ALA A 196 -12.16 25.13 30.29
N ALA A 197 -11.94 26.35 29.78
CA ALA A 197 -12.94 27.40 29.82
C ALA A 197 -14.08 27.13 28.82
N TYR A 198 -13.80 26.48 27.70
CA TYR A 198 -14.82 25.96 26.79
C TYR A 198 -15.63 24.85 27.44
N ALA A 199 -14.96 23.88 28.09
CA ALA A 199 -15.63 22.79 28.79
C ALA A 199 -16.60 23.31 29.86
N GLU A 200 -16.17 24.31 30.65
CA GLU A 200 -17.03 24.95 31.66
C GLU A 200 -18.25 25.64 31.04
N ARG A 201 -18.07 26.40 29.95
CA ARG A 201 -19.19 27.08 29.24
C ARG A 201 -20.17 26.10 28.59
N TRP A 202 -19.66 24.99 28.08
CA TRP A 202 -20.49 23.98 27.40
C TRP A 202 -21.20 23.06 28.39
N GLY A 203 -20.67 22.91 29.61
CA GLY A 203 -21.19 21.98 30.62
C GLY A 203 -20.84 20.51 30.33
N GLN A 204 -19.92 20.26 29.40
CA GLN A 204 -19.37 18.93 29.07
C GLN A 204 -17.88 19.07 28.77
N ASN A 205 -17.12 18.00 28.97
CA ASN A 205 -15.70 17.95 28.68
C ASN A 205 -15.45 17.43 27.24
N PRO A 206 -14.98 18.25 26.28
CA PRO A 206 -14.74 17.78 24.91
C PRO A 206 -13.73 16.64 24.83
N ALA A 207 -12.73 16.58 25.71
CA ALA A 207 -11.78 15.47 25.74
C ALA A 207 -12.47 14.13 26.03
N GLU A 208 -13.43 14.10 26.95
CA GLU A 208 -14.19 12.88 27.28
C GLU A 208 -15.14 12.48 26.15
N VAL A 209 -15.81 13.46 25.53
CA VAL A 209 -16.71 13.23 24.40
C VAL A 209 -15.95 12.67 23.20
N TYR A 210 -14.84 13.28 22.83
CA TYR A 210 -14.04 12.85 21.67
C TYR A 210 -13.37 11.51 21.92
N LYS A 211 -12.91 11.27 23.15
CA LYS A 211 -12.41 9.95 23.56
C LYS A 211 -13.50 8.89 23.45
N ALA A 212 -14.73 9.18 23.87
CA ALA A 212 -15.83 8.23 23.76
C ALA A 212 -16.12 7.87 22.29
N TYR A 213 -16.09 8.82 21.36
CA TYR A 213 -16.22 8.54 19.93
C TYR A 213 -15.07 7.69 19.38
N ALA A 214 -13.83 8.03 19.74
CA ALA A 214 -12.64 7.27 19.34
C ALA A 214 -12.70 5.82 19.86
N ASP A 215 -12.99 5.64 21.15
CA ASP A 215 -13.11 4.33 21.79
C ASP A 215 -14.26 3.50 21.17
N ALA A 216 -15.41 4.13 20.89
CA ALA A 216 -16.53 3.48 20.22
C ALA A 216 -16.15 3.01 18.81
N LEU A 217 -15.44 3.82 18.03
CA LEU A 217 -14.99 3.43 16.70
C LEU A 217 -13.97 2.29 16.75
N VAL A 218 -13.03 2.30 17.69
CA VAL A 218 -12.08 1.18 17.89
C VAL A 218 -12.83 -0.09 18.30
N ALA A 219 -13.79 0.00 19.22
CA ALA A 219 -14.54 -1.17 19.70
C ALA A 219 -15.45 -1.77 18.61
N ASN A 220 -16.17 -0.91 17.90
CA ASN A 220 -17.23 -1.32 16.98
C ASN A 220 -16.74 -1.44 15.53
N GLN A 221 -15.57 -0.90 15.19
CA GLN A 221 -15.04 -0.80 13.82
C GLN A 221 -15.95 -0.01 12.86
N SER A 222 -16.95 0.67 13.41
CA SER A 222 -17.93 1.47 12.69
C SER A 222 -18.57 2.51 13.60
N VAL A 223 -19.03 3.61 13.02
CA VAL A 223 -19.90 4.60 13.66
C VAL A 223 -21.36 4.21 13.53
N SER A 224 -22.18 4.57 14.50
CA SER A 224 -23.62 4.33 14.53
C SER A 224 -24.36 5.45 15.26
N GLU A 225 -25.65 5.63 14.96
CA GLU A 225 -26.52 6.59 15.67
C GLU A 225 -26.59 6.34 17.19
N ALA A 226 -26.29 5.12 17.65
CA ALA A 226 -26.22 4.80 19.07
C ALA A 226 -25.03 5.47 19.77
N ASP A 227 -24.02 5.91 19.01
CA ASP A 227 -22.82 6.56 19.53
C ASP A 227 -23.04 8.07 19.75
N VAL A 228 -24.18 8.64 19.34
CA VAL A 228 -24.46 10.08 19.45
C VAL A 228 -24.57 10.51 20.92
N ILE A 229 -23.67 11.41 21.35
CA ILE A 229 -23.71 12.00 22.68
C ILE A 229 -24.64 13.22 22.68
N THR A 230 -25.61 13.24 23.60
CA THR A 230 -26.58 14.34 23.73
C THR A 230 -25.87 15.66 24.00
N GLY A 231 -26.17 16.69 23.21
CA GLY A 231 -25.51 17.99 23.27
C GLY A 231 -24.23 18.11 22.42
N ALA A 232 -23.77 17.01 21.82
CA ALA A 232 -22.55 16.94 21.00
C ALA A 232 -22.80 16.48 19.54
N THR A 233 -24.03 16.61 19.04
CA THR A 233 -24.43 16.14 17.69
C THR A 233 -23.60 16.75 16.57
N GLY A 234 -23.20 18.02 16.68
CA GLY A 234 -22.33 18.65 15.68
C GLY A 234 -20.96 17.97 15.57
N ALA A 235 -20.32 17.69 16.71
CA ALA A 235 -19.06 16.97 16.75
C ALA A 235 -19.21 15.52 16.25
N TYR A 236 -20.31 14.84 16.59
CA TYR A 236 -20.58 13.50 16.06
C TYR A 236 -20.69 13.50 14.53
N ASN A 237 -21.43 14.45 13.95
CA ASN A 237 -21.59 14.53 12.49
C ASN A 237 -20.24 14.79 11.79
N ASN A 238 -19.41 15.65 12.36
CA ASN A 238 -18.04 15.89 11.88
C ASN A 238 -17.21 14.59 11.95
N PHE A 239 -17.20 13.92 13.10
CA PHE A 239 -16.49 12.66 13.32
C PHE A 239 -16.94 11.58 12.34
N ALA A 240 -18.24 11.29 12.26
CA ALA A 240 -18.82 10.28 11.37
C ALA A 240 -18.53 10.57 9.89
N GLY A 241 -18.61 11.84 9.48
CA GLY A 241 -18.24 12.27 8.13
C GLY A 241 -16.76 12.03 7.81
N LEU A 242 -15.87 12.32 8.75
CA LEU A 242 -14.44 12.06 8.58
C LEU A 242 -14.11 10.56 8.56
N VAL A 243 -14.79 9.74 9.38
CA VAL A 243 -14.67 8.27 9.33
C VAL A 243 -15.05 7.74 7.95
N GLN A 244 -16.13 8.27 7.36
CA GLN A 244 -16.51 7.91 5.99
C GLN A 244 -15.45 8.31 4.96
N LYS A 245 -14.85 9.50 5.10
CA LYS A 245 -13.74 9.95 4.24
C LYS A 245 -12.52 9.01 4.33
N VAL A 246 -12.14 8.55 5.53
CA VAL A 246 -11.06 7.55 5.70
C VAL A 246 -11.40 6.25 4.98
N ARG A 247 -12.64 5.78 5.05
CA ARG A 247 -13.09 4.56 4.36
C ARG A 247 -13.00 4.68 2.83
N GLU A 248 -13.22 5.88 2.28
CA GLU A 248 -13.14 6.11 0.83
C GLU A 248 -11.71 6.22 0.29
N MET A 249 -10.76 6.52 1.18
CA MET A 249 -9.33 6.59 0.87
C MET A 249 -8.66 5.20 0.81
N ARG A 250 -9.23 4.19 1.45
CA ARG A 250 -8.70 2.82 1.51
C ARG A 250 -9.24 1.95 0.38
#